data_AF-A0A381QS12-F1
#
_entry.id   AF-A0A381QS12-F1
#
_cell.length_a   1.000
_cell.length_b   1.000
_cell.length_c   1.000
_cell.angle_alpha   90.00
_cell.angle_beta   90.00
_cell.angle_gamma   90.00
#
_symmetry.space_group_name_H-M   'P 1'
#
loop_
_entity.id
_entity.type
_entity.pdbx_description
1 polymer ?
#
loop_
_entity_poly.entity_id
_entity_poly.type
_entity_poly.pdbx_seq_one_letter_code
_entity_poly.pdbx_strand_id
1 'polypeptide(L)'
;MSLFQPLTILDLVVYNKSSANIQRLKEMKIDVIYMTNHTDIKKISVCIFLSELLSKILSNEPNQNQKFNFLYNSFLIYDGLEKNIKNFHIQFLLKLTKFFGFQISDSSQITKAYLNKNEQNNFVMDCISMDYDSKIYSNYSERNDVLNSLIIYFSQNLGINIKLKSLQVLKEVFTPV
;
A
#
# COMPACT_ATOMS: atom_id res chain seq x y z
N MET A 1 8.11 -20.86 12.57
CA MET A 1 7.41 -19.92 11.67
C MET A 1 6.29 -19.24 12.43
N SER A 2 6.23 -17.91 12.42
CA SER A 2 5.00 -17.20 12.78
C SER A 2 4.00 -17.37 11.63
N LEU A 3 2.81 -17.91 11.91
CA LEU A 3 1.71 -18.03 10.93
C LEU A 3 1.12 -16.67 10.53
N PHE A 4 1.46 -15.62 11.28
CA PHE A 4 0.90 -14.29 11.13
C PHE A 4 2.01 -13.31 10.77
N GLN A 5 2.15 -13.07 9.47
CA GLN A 5 2.97 -11.99 8.95
C GLN A 5 2.08 -10.89 8.36
N PRO A 6 2.56 -9.63 8.32
CA PRO A 6 1.82 -8.53 7.71
C PRO A 6 1.29 -8.88 6.32
N LEU A 7 0.01 -8.60 6.10
CA LEU A 7 -0.69 -8.77 4.82
C LEU A 7 -0.74 -10.22 4.28
N THR A 8 -0.55 -11.21 5.15
CA THR A 8 -0.87 -12.62 4.82
C THR A 8 -2.34 -12.72 4.44
N ILE A 9 -2.65 -13.34 3.31
CA ILE A 9 -4.02 -13.54 2.85
C ILE A 9 -4.56 -14.81 3.52
N LEU A 10 -5.72 -14.67 4.17
CA LEU A 10 -6.34 -15.73 4.96
C LEU A 10 -7.75 -16.01 4.45
N ASP A 11 -8.10 -17.29 4.46
CA ASP A 11 -9.49 -17.76 4.40
C ASP A 11 -10.00 -17.95 5.82
N LEU A 12 -11.11 -17.29 6.15
CA LEU A 12 -11.63 -17.17 7.51
C LEU A 12 -13.08 -17.61 7.58
N VAL A 13 -13.39 -18.51 8.52
CA VAL A 13 -14.76 -18.79 8.94
C VAL A 13 -15.01 -18.02 10.22
N VAL A 14 -15.83 -16.96 10.13
CA VAL A 14 -16.09 -16.05 11.25
C VAL A 14 -17.50 -16.23 11.79
N TYR A 15 -17.62 -16.33 13.12
CA TYR A 15 -18.91 -16.26 13.79
C TYR A 15 -19.26 -14.80 14.05
N ASN A 16 -20.14 -14.25 13.20
CA ASN A 16 -20.55 -12.85 13.30
C ASN A 16 -21.71 -12.67 14.28
N LYS A 17 -21.46 -12.00 15.39
CA LYS A 17 -22.47 -11.52 16.34
C LYS A 17 -22.54 -10.00 16.28
N SER A 18 -23.70 -9.47 15.91
CA SER A 18 -23.92 -8.02 15.72
C SER A 18 -23.63 -7.18 16.97
N SER A 19 -23.75 -7.78 18.17
CA SER A 19 -23.50 -7.10 19.45
C SER A 19 -22.07 -7.20 19.96
N ALA A 20 -21.16 -7.88 19.25
CA ALA A 20 -19.80 -8.13 19.72
C ALA A 20 -18.80 -7.16 19.08
N ASN A 21 -17.98 -6.51 19.90
CA ASN A 21 -16.89 -5.65 19.42
C ASN A 21 -15.74 -6.44 18.77
N ILE A 22 -15.59 -7.71 19.14
CA ILE A 22 -14.61 -8.64 18.57
C ILE A 22 -15.34 -9.90 18.13
N GLN A 23 -15.17 -10.27 16.86
CA GLN A 23 -15.78 -11.47 16.30
C GLN A 23 -14.93 -12.70 16.60
N ARG A 24 -15.59 -13.85 16.83
CA ARG A 24 -14.88 -15.10 17.11
C ARG A 24 -14.53 -15.80 15.79
N LEU A 25 -13.25 -16.09 15.60
CA LEU A 25 -12.79 -16.93 14.49
C LEU A 25 -13.08 -18.40 14.81
N LYS A 26 -13.82 -19.08 13.93
CA LYS A 26 -14.13 -20.50 14.03
C LYS A 26 -13.03 -21.33 13.38
N GLU A 27 -12.65 -20.95 12.17
CA GLU A 27 -11.58 -21.59 11.39
C GLU A 27 -10.78 -20.52 10.65
N MET A 28 -9.52 -20.85 10.38
CA MET A 28 -8.60 -19.99 9.63
C MET A 28 -7.63 -20.87 8.86
N LYS A 29 -7.37 -20.50 7.62
CA LYS A 29 -6.36 -21.11 6.76
C LYS A 29 -5.57 -20.02 6.04
N ILE A 30 -4.31 -20.30 5.74
CA ILE A 30 -3.54 -19.46 4.81
C ILE A 30 -4.09 -19.74 3.42
N ASP A 31 -4.59 -18.71 2.77
CA ASP A 31 -5.15 -18.81 1.41
C ASP A 31 -4.03 -18.68 0.37
N VAL A 32 -3.09 -17.76 0.60
CA VAL A 32 -1.92 -17.55 -0.25
C VAL A 32 -0.63 -17.66 0.57
N ILE A 33 0.26 -18.56 0.14
CA ILE A 33 1.63 -18.66 0.65
C ILE A 33 2.52 -17.79 -0.24
N TYR A 34 3.00 -16.67 0.29
CA TYR A 34 3.95 -15.82 -0.41
C TYR A 34 5.35 -16.45 -0.43
N MET A 35 6.03 -16.31 -1.56
CA MET A 35 7.39 -16.81 -1.77
C MET A 35 8.45 -15.80 -1.32
N THR A 36 8.21 -14.50 -1.54
CA THR A 36 9.24 -13.46 -1.33
C THR A 36 8.80 -12.28 -0.46
N ASN A 37 7.51 -11.97 -0.36
CA ASN A 37 7.00 -10.83 0.42
C ASN A 37 7.44 -10.87 1.89
N HIS A 38 7.66 -12.08 2.41
CA HIS A 38 7.97 -12.36 3.81
C HIS A 38 9.43 -12.77 4.05
N THR A 39 10.22 -12.93 2.99
CA THR A 39 11.60 -13.41 3.05
C THR A 39 12.60 -12.37 2.55
N ASP A 40 12.20 -11.48 1.64
CA ASP A 40 13.01 -10.34 1.18
C ASP A 40 12.82 -9.13 2.10
N ILE A 41 13.93 -8.55 2.58
CA ILE A 41 13.92 -7.46 3.57
C ILE A 41 13.26 -6.17 3.05
N LYS A 42 13.38 -5.89 1.74
CA LYS A 42 12.75 -4.73 1.10
C LYS A 42 11.25 -4.97 0.97
N LYS A 43 10.85 -6.19 0.61
CA LYS A 43 9.43 -6.53 0.48
C LYS A 43 8.69 -6.53 1.80
N ILE A 44 9.24 -7.17 2.84
CA ILE A 44 8.59 -7.19 4.15
C ILE A 44 8.47 -5.78 4.74
N SER A 45 9.45 -4.91 4.50
CA SER A 45 9.39 -3.50 4.94
C SER A 45 8.24 -2.74 4.29
N VAL A 46 8.00 -2.97 3.00
CA VAL A 46 6.82 -2.45 2.30
C VAL A 46 5.53 -3.04 2.85
N CYS A 47 5.48 -4.35 3.13
CA CYS A 47 4.31 -4.98 3.72
C CYS A 47 3.97 -4.42 5.10
N ILE A 48 4.98 -4.19 5.95
CA ILE A 48 4.81 -3.56 7.26
C ILE A 48 4.24 -2.15 7.09
N PHE A 49 4.84 -1.34 6.21
CA PHE A 49 4.38 0.02 5.93
C PHE A 49 2.92 0.06 5.45
N LEU A 50 2.59 -0.74 4.45
CA LEU A 50 1.23 -0.80 3.91
C LEU A 50 0.23 -1.37 4.92
N SER A 51 0.63 -2.32 5.76
CA SER A 51 -0.24 -2.82 6.84
C SER A 51 -0.59 -1.73 7.86
N GLU A 52 0.39 -0.91 8.27
CA GLU A 52 0.14 0.20 9.19
C GLU A 52 -0.80 1.24 8.56
N LEU A 53 -0.55 1.61 7.30
CA LEU A 53 -1.40 2.56 6.58
C LEU A 53 -2.82 2.00 6.39
N LEU A 54 -2.97 0.77 5.89
CA LEU A 54 -4.27 0.13 5.65
C LEU A 54 -5.07 -0.01 6.93
N SER A 55 -4.43 -0.35 8.06
CA SER A 55 -5.11 -0.43 9.37
C SER A 55 -5.71 0.90 9.85
N LYS A 56 -5.23 2.04 9.32
CA LYS A 56 -5.73 3.37 9.65
C LYS A 56 -6.83 3.85 8.70
N ILE A 57 -6.78 3.43 7.43
CA ILE A 57 -7.67 3.96 6.39
C ILE A 57 -8.83 3.03 6.05
N LEU A 58 -8.73 1.72 6.32
CA LEU A 58 -9.83 0.79 6.08
C LEU A 58 -10.85 0.87 7.23
N SER A 59 -12.13 0.98 6.85
CA SER A 59 -13.27 0.93 7.76
C SER A 59 -13.96 -0.44 7.71
N ASN A 60 -14.77 -0.76 8.73
CA ASN A 60 -15.56 -2.00 8.81
C ASN A 60 -16.90 -1.90 8.05
N GLU A 61 -16.94 -1.13 6.97
CA GLU A 61 -18.14 -0.96 6.15
C GLU A 61 -18.50 -2.27 5.42
N PRO A 62 -19.80 -2.52 5.17
CA PRO A 62 -20.23 -3.65 4.35
C PRO A 62 -19.81 -3.45 2.88
N ASN A 63 -19.78 -4.55 2.11
CA ASN A 63 -19.57 -4.55 0.64
C ASN A 63 -18.22 -4.02 0.13
N GLN A 64 -17.13 -4.31 0.85
CA GLN A 64 -15.76 -3.90 0.45
C GLN A 64 -15.09 -4.83 -0.58
N ASN A 65 -15.85 -5.67 -1.29
CA ASN A 65 -15.32 -6.70 -2.19
C ASN A 65 -14.38 -6.13 -3.26
N GLN A 66 -14.68 -4.96 -3.82
CA GLN A 66 -13.81 -4.31 -4.81
C GLN A 66 -12.47 -3.88 -4.21
N LYS A 67 -12.47 -3.27 -3.01
CA LYS A 67 -11.24 -2.92 -2.28
C LYS A 67 -10.46 -4.18 -1.96
N PHE A 68 -11.10 -5.21 -1.43
CA PHE A 68 -10.45 -6.48 -1.09
C PHE A 68 -9.82 -7.12 -2.33
N ASN A 69 -10.54 -7.23 -3.44
CA ASN A 69 -10.00 -7.81 -4.68
C ASN A 69 -8.79 -7.03 -5.21
N PHE A 70 -8.80 -5.70 -5.09
CA PHE A 70 -7.63 -4.89 -5.41
C PHE A 70 -6.44 -5.20 -4.51
N LEU A 71 -6.64 -5.26 -3.18
CA LEU A 71 -5.59 -5.59 -2.23
C LEU A 71 -5.02 -6.98 -2.51
N TYR A 72 -5.90 -7.98 -2.64
CA TYR A 72 -5.55 -9.37 -2.94
C TYR A 72 -4.65 -9.47 -4.19
N ASN A 73 -5.12 -8.93 -5.31
CA ASN A 73 -4.39 -9.00 -6.58
C ASN A 73 -3.07 -8.21 -6.53
N SER A 74 -3.07 -7.04 -5.87
CA SER A 74 -1.86 -6.21 -5.78
C SER A 74 -0.76 -6.90 -4.99
N PHE A 75 -1.08 -7.55 -3.87
CA PHE A 75 -0.07 -8.25 -3.06
C PHE A 75 0.38 -9.57 -3.66
N LEU A 76 -0.50 -10.26 -4.39
CA LEU A 76 -0.12 -11.43 -5.19
C LEU A 76 0.88 -11.04 -6.29
N ILE A 77 0.62 -9.97 -7.03
CA ILE A 77 1.57 -9.43 -8.02
C ILE A 77 2.87 -9.01 -7.35
N TYR A 78 2.79 -8.32 -6.20
CA TYR A 78 3.96 -7.86 -5.45
C TYR A 78 4.92 -9.00 -5.09
N ASP A 79 4.35 -10.15 -4.70
CA ASP A 79 5.14 -11.33 -4.37
C ASP A 79 5.96 -11.84 -5.55
N GLY A 80 5.40 -11.77 -6.76
CA GLY A 80 6.09 -12.17 -7.99
C GLY A 80 7.08 -11.14 -8.54
N LEU A 81 7.14 -9.91 -8.01
CA LEU A 81 8.00 -8.87 -8.57
C LEU A 81 9.49 -9.14 -8.30
N GLU A 82 10.27 -9.28 -9.37
CA GLU A 82 11.74 -9.30 -9.29
C GLU A 82 12.36 -7.91 -9.50
N LYS A 83 11.64 -7.04 -10.19
CA LYS A 83 12.05 -5.66 -10.53
C LYS A 83 11.03 -4.68 -9.97
N ASN A 84 11.40 -3.39 -9.94
CA ASN A 84 10.51 -2.30 -9.53
C ASN A 84 9.92 -2.38 -8.09
N ILE A 85 10.41 -3.30 -7.24
CA ILE A 85 10.02 -3.47 -5.82
C ILE A 85 9.99 -2.12 -5.08
N LYS A 86 10.96 -1.27 -5.40
CA LYS A 86 11.23 0.01 -4.77
C LYS A 86 10.16 1.09 -5.01
N ASN A 87 9.30 0.92 -6.01
CA ASN A 87 8.23 1.86 -6.39
C ASN A 87 6.82 1.29 -6.13
N PHE A 88 6.70 0.00 -5.81
CA PHE A 88 5.42 -0.67 -5.67
C PHE A 88 4.47 0.06 -4.71
N HIS A 89 4.94 0.45 -3.52
CA HIS A 89 4.10 1.12 -2.51
C HIS A 89 3.55 2.46 -3.00
N ILE A 90 4.29 3.21 -3.81
CA ILE A 90 3.83 4.47 -4.42
C ILE A 90 2.75 4.18 -5.47
N GLN A 91 3.02 3.25 -6.40
CA GLN A 91 2.02 2.83 -7.38
C GLN A 91 0.76 2.29 -6.71
N PHE A 92 0.92 1.48 -5.67
CA PHE A 92 -0.16 0.89 -4.89
C PHE A 92 -1.04 1.99 -4.28
N LEU A 93 -0.45 2.98 -3.61
CA LEU A 93 -1.22 4.07 -3.01
C LEU A 93 -1.93 4.94 -4.05
N LEU A 94 -1.27 5.24 -5.18
CA LEU A 94 -1.88 5.96 -6.29
C LEU A 94 -3.10 5.20 -6.84
N LYS A 95 -2.94 3.91 -7.14
CA LYS A 95 -4.04 3.05 -7.65
C LYS A 95 -5.13 2.83 -6.60
N LEU A 96 -4.79 2.79 -5.31
CA LEU A 96 -5.73 2.60 -4.20
C LEU A 96 -6.71 3.77 -4.08
N THR A 97 -6.30 5.00 -4.41
CA THR A 97 -7.16 6.20 -4.35
C THR A 97 -8.47 6.04 -5.11
N LYS A 98 -8.46 5.30 -6.23
CA LYS A 98 -9.65 4.97 -7.03
C LYS A 98 -10.73 4.29 -6.18
N PHE A 99 -10.34 3.37 -5.30
CA PHE A 99 -11.29 2.61 -4.50
C PHE A 99 -11.81 3.39 -3.28
N PHE A 100 -11.20 4.53 -2.97
CA PHE A 100 -11.68 5.45 -1.93
C PHE A 100 -12.45 6.66 -2.49
N GLY A 101 -12.63 6.75 -3.81
CA GLY A 101 -13.43 7.80 -4.43
C GLY A 101 -12.72 9.13 -4.67
N PHE A 102 -11.40 9.21 -4.42
CA PHE A 102 -10.57 10.39 -4.67
C PHE A 102 -9.42 10.06 -5.64
N GLN A 103 -9.76 9.44 -6.77
CA GLN A 103 -8.77 8.95 -7.72
C GLN A 103 -7.77 10.03 -8.14
N ILE A 104 -6.47 9.72 -8.03
CA ILE A 104 -5.39 10.51 -8.61
C ILE A 104 -5.18 10.05 -10.06
N SER A 105 -5.48 10.92 -11.02
CA SER A 105 -5.31 10.64 -12.46
C SER A 105 -4.28 11.52 -13.14
N ASP A 106 -3.83 12.59 -12.46
CA ASP A 106 -2.89 13.57 -13.00
C ASP A 106 -1.81 13.84 -11.96
N SER A 107 -0.55 13.81 -12.36
CA SER A 107 0.59 14.05 -11.47
C SER A 107 0.50 15.39 -10.75
N SER A 108 -0.08 16.40 -11.39
CA SER A 108 -0.22 17.75 -10.84
C SER A 108 -1.05 17.82 -9.55
N GLN A 109 -1.98 16.87 -9.34
CA GLN A 109 -2.74 16.75 -8.09
C GLN A 109 -1.85 16.46 -6.88
N ILE A 110 -0.67 15.90 -7.11
CA ILE A 110 0.34 15.63 -6.08
C ILE A 110 1.52 16.60 -6.19
N THR A 111 2.09 16.75 -7.39
CA THR A 111 3.35 17.49 -7.58
C THR A 111 3.19 18.99 -7.40
N LYS A 112 2.13 19.60 -7.92
CA LYS A 112 1.87 21.05 -7.74
C LYS A 112 1.34 21.35 -6.35
N ALA A 113 0.49 20.48 -5.81
CA ALA A 113 -0.14 20.72 -4.52
C ALA A 113 0.84 20.59 -3.34
N TYR A 114 1.86 19.73 -3.45
CA TYR A 114 2.71 19.38 -2.30
C TYR A 114 4.22 19.37 -2.55
N LEU A 115 4.70 19.38 -3.80
CA LEU A 115 6.14 19.21 -4.10
C LEU A 115 6.80 20.47 -4.68
N ASN A 116 6.03 21.41 -5.24
CA ASN A 116 6.55 22.64 -5.89
C ASN A 116 7.68 22.39 -6.91
N LYS A 117 7.78 21.18 -7.47
CA LYS A 117 8.80 20.75 -8.42
C LYS A 117 8.15 20.11 -9.64
N ASN A 118 8.35 20.70 -10.82
CA ASN A 118 7.83 20.17 -12.09
C ASN A 118 8.54 18.89 -12.54
N GLU A 119 9.74 18.62 -12.01
CA GLU A 119 10.63 17.52 -12.44
C GLU A 119 10.08 16.12 -12.11
N GLN A 120 9.19 16.01 -11.11
CA GLN A 120 8.66 14.73 -10.63
C GLN A 120 7.40 14.25 -11.37
N ASN A 121 6.90 15.01 -12.34
CA ASN A 121 5.66 14.68 -13.05
C ASN A 121 5.73 13.34 -13.79
N ASN A 122 6.83 13.07 -14.49
CA ASN A 122 6.98 11.84 -15.28
C ASN A 122 6.96 10.60 -14.38
N PHE A 123 7.70 10.63 -13.26
CA PHE A 123 7.72 9.52 -12.30
C PHE A 123 6.32 9.20 -11.74
N VAL A 124 5.55 10.22 -11.35
CA VAL A 124 4.20 10.02 -10.84
C VAL A 124 3.27 9.51 -11.93
N MET A 125 3.34 10.07 -13.15
CA MET A 125 2.54 9.61 -14.29
C MET A 125 2.85 8.16 -14.66
N ASP A 126 4.12 7.77 -14.67
CA ASP A 126 4.54 6.37 -14.90
C ASP A 126 3.95 5.47 -13.82
N CYS A 127 3.94 5.92 -12.54
CA CYS A 127 3.36 5.13 -11.45
C CYS A 127 1.84 4.98 -11.53
N ILE A 128 1.14 5.96 -12.10
CA ILE A 128 -0.31 5.91 -12.33
C ILE A 128 -0.63 4.97 -13.50
N SER A 129 0.11 5.10 -14.60
CA SER A 129 -0.26 4.53 -15.90
C SER A 129 0.32 3.13 -16.16
N MET A 130 1.50 2.82 -15.63
CA MET A 130 2.19 1.56 -15.91
C MET A 130 1.79 0.45 -14.93
N ASP A 131 2.01 -0.79 -15.34
CA ASP A 131 1.82 -1.97 -14.50
C ASP A 131 2.90 -2.10 -13.42
N TYR A 132 2.64 -2.95 -12.40
CA TYR A 132 3.55 -3.10 -11.26
C TYR A 132 4.93 -3.66 -11.64
N ASP A 133 4.98 -4.52 -12.65
CA ASP A 133 6.19 -5.16 -13.19
C ASP A 133 6.98 -4.27 -14.15
N SER A 134 6.36 -3.18 -14.62
CA SER A 134 7.00 -2.22 -15.51
C SER A 134 8.19 -1.52 -14.85
N LYS A 135 9.24 -1.29 -15.63
CA LYS A 135 10.45 -0.61 -15.15
C LYS A 135 10.20 0.88 -15.03
N ILE A 136 10.10 1.39 -13.80
CA ILE A 136 10.00 2.82 -13.50
C ILE A 136 11.30 3.35 -12.92
N TYR A 137 11.82 4.42 -13.51
CA TYR A 137 12.99 5.12 -13.00
C TYR A 137 12.59 6.11 -11.91
N SER A 138 13.35 6.10 -10.82
CA SER A 138 13.13 6.96 -9.67
C SER A 138 14.38 7.00 -8.81
N ASN A 139 14.62 8.14 -8.16
CA ASN A 139 15.65 8.27 -7.14
C ASN A 139 15.06 8.20 -5.71
N TYR A 140 15.94 8.22 -4.70
CA TYR A 140 15.53 8.13 -3.29
C TYR A 140 14.72 9.34 -2.83
N SER A 141 15.17 10.55 -3.20
CA SER A 141 14.53 11.81 -2.83
C SER A 141 13.12 11.90 -3.42
N GLU A 142 12.97 11.63 -4.71
CA GLU A 142 11.68 11.66 -5.42
C GLU A 142 10.66 10.71 -4.81
N ARG A 143 11.06 9.48 -4.50
CA ARG A 143 10.16 8.51 -3.87
C ARG A 143 9.67 8.98 -2.51
N ASN A 144 10.57 9.52 -1.70
CA ASN A 144 10.23 10.02 -0.37
C ASN A 144 9.33 11.25 -0.43
N ASP A 145 9.62 12.16 -1.35
CA ASP A 145 8.81 13.35 -1.63
C ASP A 145 7.37 12.92 -1.98
N VAL A 146 7.21 12.10 -3.03
CA VAL A 146 5.91 11.63 -3.49
C VAL A 146 5.18 10.83 -2.41
N LEU A 147 5.87 9.96 -1.68
CA LEU A 147 5.26 9.16 -0.61
C LEU A 147 4.72 10.04 0.53
N ASN A 148 5.45 11.08 0.94
CA ASN A 148 4.96 12.00 1.97
C ASN A 148 3.74 12.78 1.47
N SER A 149 3.76 13.25 0.21
CA SER A 149 2.62 13.93 -0.40
C SER A 149 1.39 13.04 -0.49
N LEU A 150 1.56 11.76 -0.82
CA LEU A 150 0.46 10.80 -0.83
C LEU A 150 -0.14 10.63 0.58
N ILE A 151 0.68 10.51 1.63
CA ILE A 151 0.18 10.40 3.01
C ILE A 151 -0.62 11.65 3.40
N ILE A 152 -0.16 12.85 3.01
CA ILE A 152 -0.89 14.11 3.23
C ILE A 152 -2.21 14.10 2.46
N TYR A 153 -2.18 13.71 1.18
CA TYR A 153 -3.36 13.63 0.33
C TYR A 153 -4.42 12.66 0.90
N PHE A 154 -4.01 11.46 1.32
CA PHE A 154 -4.90 10.51 2.01
C PHE A 154 -5.46 11.11 3.30
N SER A 155 -4.64 11.77 4.11
CA SER A 155 -5.08 12.39 5.37
C SER A 155 -6.18 13.43 5.15
N GLN A 156 -6.00 14.28 4.13
CA GLN A 156 -6.95 15.34 3.80
C GLN A 156 -8.27 14.78 3.25
N ASN A 157 -8.19 13.88 2.25
CA ASN A 157 -9.39 13.35 1.62
C ASN A 157 -10.21 12.43 2.54
N LEU A 158 -9.56 11.78 3.51
CA LEU A 158 -10.25 10.96 4.51
C LEU A 158 -10.62 11.73 5.79
N GLY A 159 -10.16 12.98 5.95
CA GLY A 159 -10.39 13.76 7.17
C GLY A 159 -9.76 13.17 8.43
N ILE A 160 -8.68 12.38 8.30
CA ILE A 160 -7.99 11.72 9.41
C ILE A 160 -6.50 12.09 9.43
N ASN A 161 -5.90 12.09 10.61
CA ASN A 161 -4.46 12.35 10.74
C ASN A 161 -3.65 11.04 10.62
N ILE A 162 -3.00 10.83 9.48
CA ILE A 162 -2.19 9.64 9.23
C ILE A 162 -0.74 9.89 9.66
N LYS A 163 -0.34 9.29 10.79
CA LYS A 163 1.05 9.20 11.24
C LYS A 163 1.51 7.74 11.21
N LEU A 164 2.61 7.47 10.51
CA LEU A 164 3.14 6.13 10.26
C LEU A 164 4.53 5.99 10.88
N LYS A 165 4.68 5.07 11.84
CA LYS A 165 5.97 4.78 12.48
C LYS A 165 6.89 3.99 11.54
N SER A 166 6.31 3.09 10.76
CA SER A 166 6.99 2.29 9.75
C SER A 166 7.63 3.09 8.62
N LEU A 167 7.22 4.36 8.42
CA LEU A 167 7.75 5.20 7.35
C LEU A 167 9.26 5.44 7.49
N GLN A 168 9.76 5.61 8.72
CA GLN A 168 11.19 5.79 8.96
C GLN A 168 11.98 4.53 8.60
N VAL A 169 11.45 3.35 8.98
CA VAL A 169 12.04 2.05 8.65
C VAL A 169 12.06 1.84 7.13
N LEU A 170 10.95 2.15 6.45
CA LEU A 170 10.85 2.04 5.00
C LEU A 170 11.90 2.92 4.30
N LYS A 171 12.06 4.16 4.75
CA LYS A 171 13.05 5.10 4.21
C LYS A 171 14.46 4.54 4.36
N GLU A 172 14.81 4.06 5.55
CA GLU A 172 16.13 3.49 5.83
C GLU A 172 16.48 2.30 4.94
N VAL A 173 15.53 1.40 4.72
CA VAL A 173 15.72 0.19 3.88
C VAL A 173 15.94 0.52 2.41
N PHE A 174 15.48 1.68 1.94
CA PHE A 174 15.63 2.14 0.56
C PHE A 174 16.68 3.25 0.37
N THR A 175 17.43 3.60 1.42
CA THR A 175 18.54 4.54 1.35
C THR A 175 19.60 4.04 0.36
N PRO A 176 20.15 4.90 -0.52
CA PRO A 176 21.29 4.53 -1.36
C PRO A 176 22.50 4.13 -0.51
N VAL A 177 23.20 3.06 -0.90
CA VAL A 177 24.50 2.68 -0.33
C VAL A 177 25.60 3.45 -1.04
#